data_AF-A0A2V5Y109-F1
#
_entry.id   AF-A0A2V5Y109-F1
#
_cell.length_a   1.000
_cell.length_b   1.000
_cell.length_c   1.000
_cell.angle_alpha   90.00
_cell.angle_beta   90.00
_cell.angle_gamma   90.00
#
_symmetry.space_group_name_H-M   'P 1'
#
loop_
_entity.id
_entity.type
_entity.pdbx_description
1 polymer ?
#
loop_
_entity_poly.entity_id
_entity_poly.type
_entity_poly.pdbx_seq_one_letter_code
_entity_poly.pdbx_strand_id
1 'polypeptide(L)'
;MSTLVEHYAQMRDTTRVRERALFVSPRIPSELELQARWFAGDFGKHFVGTAGDKIDIIQFGTWNREAGPDFRDAAIRINGGEPIPGSVEIDLLDRSWETHGHATNPAFEATVLHVFVE
;
A
#
# COMPACT_ATOMS: atom_id res chain seq x y z
N MET A 1 17.94 -36.95 25.20
CA MET A 1 16.82 -35.99 25.03
C MET A 1 16.98 -35.40 23.66
N SER A 2 16.19 -35.83 22.67
CA SER A 2 16.25 -35.27 21.31
C SER A 2 15.83 -33.80 21.40
N THR A 3 16.68 -32.90 20.90
CA THR A 3 16.37 -31.48 20.88
C THR A 3 15.35 -31.20 19.77
N LEU A 4 14.55 -30.14 19.92
CA LEU A 4 13.59 -29.70 18.88
C LEU A 4 14.30 -29.37 17.55
N VAL A 5 15.57 -28.96 17.61
CA VAL A 5 16.42 -28.65 16.46
C VAL A 5 16.77 -29.90 15.66
N GLU A 6 17.18 -30.99 16.32
CA GLU A 6 17.49 -32.27 15.67
C GLU A 6 16.26 -32.88 15.03
N HIS A 7 15.11 -32.79 15.70
CA HIS A 7 13.84 -33.29 15.18
C HIS A 7 13.40 -32.52 13.91
N TYR A 8 13.56 -31.18 13.90
CA TYR A 8 13.26 -30.39 12.71
C TYR A 8 14.25 -30.66 11.57
N ALA A 9 15.54 -30.84 11.86
CA ALA A 9 16.54 -31.19 10.85
C ALA A 9 16.21 -32.52 10.17
N GLN A 10 15.82 -33.54 10.95
CA GLN A 10 15.37 -34.82 10.41
C GLN A 10 14.11 -34.66 9.55
N MET A 11 13.09 -33.96 10.05
CA MET A 11 11.85 -33.71 9.29
C MET A 11 12.11 -32.96 7.99
N ARG A 12 13.06 -32.00 7.99
CA ARG A 12 13.44 -31.23 6.81
C ARG A 12 13.92 -32.11 5.67
N ASP A 13 14.65 -33.18 5.99
CA ASP A 13 15.31 -34.03 5.00
C ASP A 13 14.45 -35.24 4.61
N THR A 14 13.44 -35.62 5.41
CA THR A 14 12.63 -36.83 5.14
C THR A 14 11.16 -36.55 4.81
N THR A 15 10.49 -35.68 5.56
CA THR A 15 9.01 -35.66 5.64
C THR A 15 8.43 -34.28 5.36
N ARG A 16 8.97 -33.59 4.33
CA ARG A 16 8.39 -32.36 3.80
C ARG A 16 7.69 -32.61 2.47
N VAL A 17 6.41 -32.25 2.41
CA VAL A 17 5.63 -32.22 1.18
C VAL A 17 5.44 -30.76 0.78
N ARG A 18 5.76 -30.44 -0.48
CA ARG A 18 5.37 -29.16 -1.08
C ARG A 18 4.15 -29.40 -1.94
N GLU A 19 2.98 -29.13 -1.39
CA GLU A 19 1.73 -29.16 -2.17
C GLU A 19 1.71 -28.02 -3.19
N ARG A 20 1.20 -28.32 -4.38
CA ARG A 20 0.90 -27.29 -5.39
C ARG A 20 -0.44 -26.67 -5.05
N ALA A 21 -0.57 -25.35 -5.22
CA ALA A 21 -1.87 -24.70 -5.08
C ALA A 21 -2.83 -25.30 -6.13
N LEU A 22 -3.77 -26.13 -5.68
CA LEU A 22 -4.75 -26.77 -6.55
C LEU A 22 -5.78 -25.75 -7.08
N PHE A 23 -5.88 -24.59 -6.45
CA PHE A 23 -6.69 -23.47 -6.87
C PHE A 23 -5.93 -22.16 -6.68
N VAL A 24 -6.05 -21.24 -7.64
CA VAL A 24 -5.61 -19.86 -7.48
C VAL A 24 -6.76 -19.11 -6.81
N SER A 25 -6.67 -18.87 -5.51
CA SER A 25 -7.57 -17.92 -4.87
C SER A 25 -7.28 -16.54 -5.44
N PRO A 26 -8.30 -15.74 -5.84
CA PRO A 26 -8.09 -14.30 -5.97
C PRO A 26 -7.51 -13.85 -4.63
N ARG A 27 -6.28 -13.36 -4.65
CA ARG A 27 -5.64 -12.84 -3.45
C ARG A 27 -5.95 -11.36 -3.44
N ILE A 28 -6.66 -10.92 -2.41
CA ILE A 28 -6.78 -9.49 -2.11
C ILE A 28 -5.36 -9.00 -1.83
N PRO A 29 -4.84 -8.00 -2.57
CA PRO A 29 -3.52 -7.48 -2.33
C PRO A 29 -3.44 -6.93 -0.91
N SER A 30 -2.29 -7.02 -0.26
CA SER A 30 -2.07 -6.27 0.98
C SER A 30 -1.81 -4.80 0.66
N GLU A 31 -2.05 -3.88 1.60
CA GLU A 31 -1.65 -2.46 1.49
C GLU A 31 -0.17 -2.34 1.10
N LEU A 32 0.71 -3.12 1.73
CA LEU A 32 2.12 -3.15 1.37
C LEU A 32 2.39 -3.51 -0.11
N GLU A 33 1.54 -4.35 -0.71
CA GLU A 33 1.65 -4.70 -2.13
C GLU A 33 1.15 -3.55 -3.01
N LEU A 34 0.06 -2.89 -2.62
CA LEU A 34 -0.42 -1.68 -3.30
C LEU A 34 0.61 -0.57 -3.25
N GLN A 35 1.20 -0.30 -2.09
CA GLN A 35 2.29 0.65 -1.90
C GLN A 35 3.50 0.29 -2.78
N ALA A 36 3.90 -0.98 -2.83
CA ALA A 36 5.02 -1.41 -3.68
C ALA A 36 4.75 -1.16 -5.17
N ARG A 37 3.53 -1.45 -5.63
CA ARG A 37 3.10 -1.22 -7.02
C ARG A 37 2.96 0.26 -7.35
N TRP A 38 2.48 1.06 -6.40
CA TRP A 38 2.45 2.52 -6.51
C TRP A 38 3.86 3.09 -6.66
N PHE A 39 4.78 2.66 -5.80
CA PHE A 39 6.19 3.05 -5.88
C PHE A 39 6.84 2.63 -7.20
N ALA A 40 6.47 1.47 -7.76
CA ALA A 40 6.92 1.02 -9.08
C ALA A 40 6.29 1.79 -10.24
N GLY A 41 5.24 2.58 -10.01
CA GLY A 41 4.49 3.31 -11.03
C GLY A 41 3.51 2.45 -11.83
N ASP A 42 3.15 1.27 -11.33
CA ASP A 42 2.33 0.28 -12.06
C ASP A 42 0.91 0.78 -12.35
N PHE A 43 0.39 1.70 -11.54
CA PHE A 43 -0.93 2.30 -11.72
C PHE A 43 -0.95 3.48 -12.71
N GLY A 44 0.22 3.90 -13.20
CA GLY A 44 0.36 5.11 -13.99
C GLY A 44 0.23 6.37 -13.14
N LYS A 45 -0.02 7.50 -13.81
CA LYS A 45 0.02 8.85 -13.20
C LYS A 45 -1.23 9.68 -13.43
N HIS A 46 -2.26 9.11 -14.04
CA HIS A 46 -3.48 9.82 -14.44
C HIS A 46 -4.68 9.08 -13.88
N PHE A 47 -5.43 9.74 -13.02
CA PHE A 47 -6.56 9.17 -12.28
C PHE A 47 -7.79 10.06 -12.39
N VAL A 48 -8.95 9.48 -12.09
CA VAL A 48 -10.21 10.20 -11.92
C VAL A 48 -10.67 9.97 -10.48
N GLY A 49 -10.85 11.04 -9.72
CA GLY A 49 -11.31 10.98 -8.34
C GLY A 49 -12.78 10.57 -8.24
N THR A 50 -13.22 10.22 -7.03
CA THR A 50 -14.62 9.79 -6.76
C THR A 50 -15.66 10.87 -7.08
N ALA A 51 -15.27 12.15 -7.00
CA ALA A 51 -16.08 13.30 -7.41
C ALA A 51 -16.02 13.61 -8.92
N GLY A 52 -15.23 12.86 -9.70
CA GLY A 52 -15.06 13.06 -11.15
C GLY A 52 -13.89 13.97 -11.55
N ASP A 53 -13.14 14.52 -10.59
CA ASP A 53 -11.98 15.37 -10.86
C ASP A 53 -10.84 14.59 -11.53
N LYS A 54 -10.12 15.23 -12.45
CA LYS A 54 -8.89 14.67 -13.03
C LYS A 54 -7.74 14.90 -12.06
N ILE A 55 -7.05 13.83 -11.68
CA ILE A 55 -5.90 13.87 -10.77
C ILE A 55 -4.67 13.38 -11.53
N ASP A 56 -3.67 14.25 -11.67
CA ASP A 56 -2.37 13.89 -12.22
C ASP A 56 -1.32 13.79 -11.10
N ILE A 57 -0.55 12.71 -11.08
CA ILE A 57 0.60 12.58 -10.19
C ILE A 57 1.81 13.26 -10.83
N ILE A 58 2.31 14.30 -10.17
CA ILE A 58 3.48 15.08 -10.60
C ILE A 58 4.74 14.48 -9.98
N GLN A 59 4.65 14.13 -8.71
CA GLN A 59 5.69 13.43 -7.95
C GLN A 59 5.01 12.39 -7.05
N PHE A 60 5.39 11.12 -7.18
CA PHE A 60 4.84 10.03 -6.37
C PHE A 60 5.22 10.14 -4.88
N GLY A 61 6.25 10.92 -4.59
CA GLY A 61 6.82 11.05 -3.25
C GLY A 61 7.86 9.98 -2.94
N THR A 62 8.32 9.99 -1.69
CA THR A 62 9.27 9.02 -1.12
C THR A 62 8.50 8.04 -0.25
N TRP A 63 8.62 6.74 -0.53
CA TRP A 63 7.98 5.69 0.26
C TRP A 63 8.47 5.74 1.71
N ASN A 64 7.53 5.98 2.62
CA ASN A 64 7.73 5.94 4.05
C ASN A 64 7.48 4.52 4.57
N ARG A 65 8.42 4.00 5.35
CA ARG A 65 8.30 2.69 6.03
C ARG A 65 8.17 2.83 7.54
N GLU A 66 8.00 4.07 8.00
CA GLU A 66 7.85 4.45 9.40
C GLU A 66 6.41 4.93 9.65
N ALA A 67 6.15 5.52 10.83
CA ALA A 67 4.85 6.10 11.13
C ALA A 67 4.52 7.30 10.23
N GLY A 68 3.23 7.59 10.07
CA GLY A 68 2.72 8.65 9.21
C GLY A 68 2.28 8.11 7.84
N PRO A 69 2.10 9.00 6.85
CA PRO A 69 1.56 8.60 5.57
C PRO A 69 2.53 7.75 4.76
N ASP A 70 1.99 6.90 3.89
CA ASP A 70 2.74 5.94 3.07
C ASP A 70 3.77 6.59 2.15
N PHE A 71 3.46 7.76 1.57
CA PHE A 71 4.39 8.50 0.73
C PHE A 71 4.47 9.96 1.17
N ARG A 72 5.69 10.42 1.44
CA ARG A 72 5.98 11.81 1.80
C ARG A 72 6.49 12.59 0.59
N ASP A 73 6.40 13.92 0.65
CA ASP A 73 6.92 14.81 -0.40
C ASP A 73 6.35 14.48 -1.79
N ALA A 74 5.09 14.08 -1.87
CA ALA A 74 4.37 13.91 -3.11
C ALA A 74 3.88 15.27 -3.67
N ALA A 75 3.49 15.27 -4.93
CA ALA A 75 2.79 16.40 -5.53
C ALA A 75 1.76 15.90 -6.55
N ILE A 76 0.54 16.40 -6.44
CA ILE A 76 -0.56 16.11 -7.37
C ILE A 76 -1.01 17.37 -8.10
N ARG A 77 -1.77 17.21 -9.17
CA ARG A 77 -2.49 18.29 -9.83
C ARG A 77 -3.94 17.88 -10.01
N ILE A 78 -4.85 18.80 -9.70
CA ILE A 78 -6.29 18.59 -9.85
C ILE A 78 -6.79 19.48 -10.99
N ASN A 79 -7.49 18.88 -11.97
CA ASN A 79 -8.15 19.57 -13.09
C ASN A 79 -7.26 20.54 -13.87
N GLY A 80 -5.97 20.23 -14.02
CA GLY A 80 -5.03 21.08 -14.75
C GLY A 80 -4.56 22.34 -14.00
N GLY A 81 -4.86 22.46 -12.70
CA GLY A 81 -4.41 23.58 -11.85
C GLY A 81 -2.91 23.54 -11.49
N GLU A 82 -2.54 24.33 -10.50
CA GLU A 82 -1.18 24.32 -9.96
C GLU A 82 -0.88 23.02 -9.18
N PRO A 83 0.38 22.54 -9.16
CA PRO A 83 0.77 21.41 -8.33
C PRO A 83 0.52 21.68 -6.84
N ILE A 84 -0.06 20.70 -6.16
CA ILE A 84 -0.34 20.69 -4.73
C ILE A 84 0.64 19.74 -4.06
N PRO A 85 1.61 20.23 -3.25
CA PRO A 85 2.55 19.39 -2.53
C PRO A 85 1.91 18.79 -1.27
N GLY A 86 2.30 17.59 -0.89
CA GLY A 86 1.81 16.93 0.32
C GLY A 86 2.25 15.47 0.44
N SER A 87 1.41 14.64 1.03
CA SER A 87 1.59 13.18 1.14
C SER A 87 0.50 12.39 0.43
N VAL A 88 0.77 11.12 0.16
CA VAL A 88 -0.21 10.14 -0.32
C VAL A 88 -0.36 9.04 0.72
N GLU A 89 -1.61 8.67 1.00
CA GLU A 89 -1.95 7.49 1.79
C GLU A 89 -2.61 6.42 0.93
N ILE A 90 -2.25 5.15 1.14
CA ILE A 90 -2.81 4.03 0.39
C ILE A 90 -3.42 3.00 1.33
N ASP A 91 -4.73 2.93 1.32
CA ASP A 91 -5.49 1.96 2.09
C ASP A 91 -6.14 0.90 1.18
N LEU A 92 -6.58 -0.21 1.76
CA LEU A 92 -7.43 -1.15 1.02
C LEU A 92 -8.87 -0.65 0.85
N LEU A 93 -9.44 -0.09 1.91
CA LEU A 93 -10.83 0.34 1.99
C LEU A 93 -10.90 1.86 2.13
N ASP A 94 -11.89 2.52 1.53
CA ASP A 94 -12.14 3.95 1.75
C ASP A 94 -12.27 4.30 3.25
N ARG A 95 -13.02 3.47 4.00
CA ARG A 95 -13.25 3.66 5.44
C ARG A 95 -12.00 3.45 6.31
N SER A 96 -10.91 2.93 5.74
CA SER A 96 -9.68 2.72 6.49
C SER A 96 -9.18 4.03 7.07
N TRP A 97 -9.37 5.14 6.34
CA TRP A 97 -9.04 6.49 6.78
C TRP A 97 -9.53 6.81 8.19
N GLU A 98 -10.82 6.59 8.46
CA GLU A 98 -11.41 6.81 9.77
C GLU A 98 -11.01 5.73 10.76
N THR A 99 -10.99 4.45 10.34
CA THR A 99 -10.72 3.34 11.26
C THR A 99 -9.28 3.30 11.76
N HIS A 100 -8.32 3.82 10.99
CA HIS A 100 -6.94 4.04 11.39
C HIS A 100 -6.74 5.35 12.18
N GLY A 101 -7.76 6.21 12.23
CA GLY A 101 -7.72 7.49 12.94
C GLY A 101 -6.89 8.56 12.23
N HIS A 102 -6.71 8.48 10.91
CA HIS A 102 -5.94 9.45 10.14
C HIS A 102 -6.56 10.85 10.23
N ALA A 103 -7.89 10.94 10.28
CA ALA A 103 -8.63 12.19 10.41
C ALA A 103 -8.27 13.05 11.65
N THR A 104 -7.74 12.44 12.71
CA THR A 104 -7.38 13.15 13.95
C THR A 104 -5.89 13.10 14.27
N ASN A 105 -5.09 12.53 13.37
CA ASN A 105 -3.65 12.39 13.54
C ASN A 105 -2.91 13.49 12.76
N PRO A 106 -2.19 14.41 13.42
CA PRO A 106 -1.48 15.50 12.76
C PRO A 106 -0.44 15.06 11.72
N ALA A 107 0.05 13.82 11.79
CA ALA A 107 0.98 13.29 10.78
C ALA A 107 0.36 13.21 9.37
N PHE A 108 -0.96 13.23 9.25
CA PHE A 108 -1.71 13.09 8.00
C PHE A 108 -2.30 14.42 7.50
N GLU A 109 -2.07 15.54 8.20
CA GLU A 109 -2.63 16.86 7.84
C GLU A 109 -2.19 17.32 6.44
N ALA A 110 -1.00 16.93 6.00
CA ALA A 110 -0.46 17.26 4.68
C ALA A 110 -0.88 16.27 3.58
N THR A 111 -1.74 15.28 3.86
CA THR A 111 -2.16 14.31 2.85
C THR A 111 -3.06 14.97 1.80
N VAL A 112 -2.60 14.91 0.56
CA VAL A 112 -3.26 15.53 -0.60
C VAL A 112 -3.98 14.51 -1.46
N LEU A 113 -3.70 13.21 -1.27
CA LEU A 113 -4.33 12.12 -1.98
C LEU A 113 -4.48 10.90 -1.08
N HIS A 114 -5.71 10.42 -0.94
CA HIS A 114 -6.02 9.11 -0.36
C HIS A 114 -6.40 8.16 -1.50
N VAL A 115 -5.67 7.06 -1.63
CA VAL A 115 -5.88 6.03 -2.67
C VAL A 115 -6.41 4.78 -1.99
N PHE A 116 -7.54 4.26 -2.47
CA PHE A 116 -8.11 3.01 -1.98
C PHE A 116 -8.61 2.14 -3.13
N VAL A 117 -8.87 0.86 -2.85
CA VAL A 117 -9.27 -0.14 -3.86
C VAL A 117 -10.75 -0.53 -3.74
N GLU A 118 -11.28 -0.63 -2.52
CA GLU A 118 -12.65 -1.05 -2.22
C GLU A 118 -13.47 -0.01 -1.45
#